data_AF-A0A011W0H3-F1
#
_entry.id   AF-A0A011W0H3-F1
#
_cell.length_a   1.000
_cell.length_b   1.000
_cell.length_c   1.000
_cell.angle_alpha   90.00
_cell.angle_beta   90.00
_cell.angle_gamma   90.00
#
_symmetry.space_group_name_H-M   'P 1'
#
loop_
_entity.id
_entity.type
_entity.pdbx_description
1 polymer ?
#
loop_
_entity_poly.entity_id
_entity_poly.type
_entity_poly.pdbx_seq_one_letter_code
_entity_poly.pdbx_strand_id
1 'polypeptide(L)'
;MERTLRQRIKTIKEIKNQHGMSIPQIQDIVADHGGYVSPRTMYDIFADGSEEKNFHYQSIAPIYEALIDVYGDDYSSDDVMALKQMLKDRNRQIDDLLVQLESKQDEFDKRLSVYEERRKAYERSISLLEKQLDQLDRLLFDRDRMLQQLLDAYLQNGGAMPSAAGNSVD
;
A
#
# COMPACT_ATOMS: atom_id res chain seq x y z
N MET A 1 45.55 -4.03 -13.15
CA MET A 1 45.45 -2.75 -13.88
C MET A 1 45.32 -2.96 -15.39
N GLU A 2 46.04 -3.87 -16.05
CA GLU A 2 45.84 -4.14 -17.49
C GLU A 2 44.43 -4.65 -17.86
N ARG A 3 43.81 -5.49 -17.00
CA ARG A 3 42.45 -6.01 -17.24
C ARG A 3 41.37 -4.91 -17.33
N THR A 4 41.57 -3.75 -16.71
CA THR A 4 40.60 -2.65 -16.77
C THR A 4 40.73 -1.82 -18.04
N LEU A 5 41.93 -1.71 -18.63
CA LEU A 5 42.14 -0.95 -19.87
C LEU A 5 41.56 -1.66 -21.08
N ARG A 6 41.78 -2.97 -21.20
CA ARG A 6 41.18 -3.76 -22.30
C ARG A 6 39.66 -3.70 -22.26
N GLN A 7 39.08 -3.81 -21.06
CA GLN A 7 37.64 -3.68 -20.87
C GLN A 7 37.14 -2.30 -21.30
N ARG A 8 37.84 -1.22 -20.94
CA ARG A 8 37.49 0.14 -21.39
C ARG A 8 37.52 0.28 -22.91
N ILE A 9 38.54 -0.26 -23.60
CA ILE A 9 38.61 -0.25 -25.07
C ILE A 9 37.43 -1.03 -25.68
N LYS A 10 37.12 -2.19 -25.11
CA LYS A 10 35.99 -3.00 -25.56
C LYS A 10 34.67 -2.23 -25.42
N THR A 11 34.43 -1.63 -24.27
CA THR A 11 33.22 -0.83 -24.00
C THR A 11 33.09 0.36 -24.96
N ILE A 12 34.13 1.17 -25.18
CA ILE A 12 34.03 2.31 -26.12
C ILE A 12 33.80 1.86 -27.57
N LYS A 13 34.36 0.71 -27.97
CA LYS A 13 34.10 0.12 -29.30
C LYS A 13 32.67 -0.36 -29.44
N GLU A 14 32.12 -0.95 -28.38
CA GLU A 14 30.74 -1.39 -28.36
C GLU A 14 29.79 -0.20 -28.44
N ILE A 15 30.05 0.88 -27.68
CA ILE A 15 29.38 2.20 -27.77
C ILE A 15 29.39 2.72 -29.20
N LYS A 16 30.58 2.78 -29.81
CA LYS A 16 30.72 3.21 -31.21
C LYS A 16 29.84 2.38 -32.16
N ASN A 17 29.83 1.06 -32.00
CA ASN A 17 29.16 0.16 -32.93
C ASN A 17 27.64 0.18 -32.78
N GLN A 18 27.10 0.17 -31.56
CA GLN A 18 25.64 0.20 -31.37
C GLN A 18 25.02 1.53 -31.84
N HIS A 19 25.71 2.64 -31.62
CA HIS A 19 25.24 3.97 -32.05
C HIS A 19 25.69 4.34 -33.47
N GLY A 20 26.39 3.46 -34.19
CA GLY A 20 26.82 3.69 -35.57
C GLY A 20 27.76 4.88 -35.74
N MET A 21 28.53 5.23 -34.71
CA MET A 21 29.35 6.44 -34.70
C MET A 21 30.61 6.30 -35.56
N SER A 22 30.94 7.38 -36.27
CA SER A 22 32.24 7.57 -36.89
C SER A 22 33.26 8.06 -35.85
N ILE A 23 34.54 7.81 -36.10
CA ILE A 23 35.63 8.27 -35.21
C ILE A 23 35.64 9.80 -35.05
N PRO A 24 35.43 10.62 -36.11
CA PRO A 24 35.31 12.07 -35.95
C PRO A 24 34.18 12.48 -34.98
N GLN A 25 33.01 11.85 -35.04
CA GLN A 25 31.92 12.15 -34.11
C GLN A 25 32.29 11.85 -32.66
N ILE A 26 33.02 10.75 -32.41
CA ILE A 26 33.53 10.45 -31.08
C ILE A 26 34.54 11.50 -30.64
N GLN A 27 35.35 12.00 -31.57
CA GLN A 27 36.33 13.05 -31.29
C GLN A 27 35.66 14.37 -30.91
N ASP A 28 34.55 14.71 -31.56
CA ASP A 28 33.71 15.87 -31.21
C ASP A 28 33.12 15.70 -29.79
N ILE A 29 32.56 14.52 -29.48
CA ILE A 29 32.05 14.20 -28.13
C ILE A 29 33.13 14.35 -27.06
N VAL A 30 34.34 13.85 -27.34
CA VAL A 30 35.49 13.98 -26.41
C VAL A 30 35.89 15.44 -26.22
N ALA A 31 35.85 16.25 -27.28
CA ALA A 31 36.16 17.67 -27.22
C ALA A 31 35.10 18.45 -26.43
N ASP A 32 33.81 18.14 -26.63
CA ASP A 32 32.69 18.73 -25.89
C ASP A 32 32.76 18.40 -24.39
N HIS A 33 33.32 17.23 -24.04
CA HIS A 33 33.60 16.82 -22.66
C HIS A 33 34.88 17.45 -22.07
N GLY A 34 35.54 18.34 -22.80
CA GLY A 34 36.78 19.01 -22.37
C GLY A 34 38.04 18.14 -22.46
N GLY A 35 37.96 16.99 -23.13
CA GLY A 35 39.08 16.09 -23.38
C GLY A 35 39.75 16.34 -24.74
N TYR A 36 40.92 15.72 -24.94
CA TYR A 36 41.56 15.67 -26.25
C TYR A 36 42.30 14.37 -26.46
N VAL A 37 42.08 13.74 -27.61
CA VAL A 37 42.88 12.62 -28.10
C VAL A 37 43.21 12.88 -29.56
N SER A 38 44.47 12.66 -29.95
CA SER A 38 44.89 12.90 -31.33
C SER A 38 44.11 11.99 -32.31
N PRO A 39 43.78 12.47 -33.52
CA PRO A 39 43.09 11.65 -34.52
C PRO A 39 43.80 10.31 -34.76
N ARG A 40 45.13 10.32 -34.87
CA ARG A 40 45.92 9.10 -35.05
C ARG A 40 45.71 8.10 -33.91
N THR A 41 45.78 8.57 -32.67
CA THR A 41 45.54 7.73 -31.49
C THR A 41 44.10 7.20 -31.46
N MET A 42 43.11 8.01 -31.84
CA MET A 42 41.72 7.56 -31.99
C MET A 42 41.61 6.41 -33.00
N TYR A 43 42.19 6.57 -34.20
CA TYR A 43 42.20 5.51 -35.21
C TYR A 43 42.94 4.25 -34.73
N ASP A 44 44.06 4.41 -34.02
CA ASP A 44 44.79 3.27 -33.46
C ASP A 44 43.99 2.51 -32.39
N ILE A 45 43.25 3.24 -31.55
CA ILE A 45 42.39 2.68 -30.49
C ILE A 45 41.16 1.98 -31.09
N PHE A 46 40.57 2.51 -32.16
CA PHE A 46 39.39 1.90 -32.79
C PHE A 46 39.71 0.87 -33.89
N ALA A 47 40.99 0.66 -34.23
CA ALA A 47 41.41 -0.37 -35.16
C ALA A 47 41.12 -1.79 -34.66
N ASP A 48 40.96 -2.74 -35.58
CA ASP A 48 40.75 -4.15 -35.24
C ASP A 48 41.94 -4.72 -34.44
N GLY A 49 41.63 -5.47 -33.38
CA GLY A 49 42.62 -6.08 -32.49
C GLY A 49 43.36 -5.11 -31.56
N SER A 50 42.95 -3.84 -31.49
CA SER A 50 43.55 -2.86 -30.58
C SER A 50 43.34 -3.19 -29.08
N GLU A 51 42.38 -4.03 -28.73
CA GLU A 51 42.09 -4.50 -27.38
C GLU A 51 43.29 -5.24 -26.76
N GLU A 52 44.15 -5.79 -27.61
CA GLU A 52 45.35 -6.54 -27.23
C GLU A 52 46.62 -5.66 -27.23
N LYS A 53 46.52 -4.40 -27.67
CA LYS A 53 47.64 -3.45 -27.69
C LYS A 53 47.80 -2.74 -26.34
N ASN A 54 49.03 -2.34 -26.03
CA ASN A 54 49.37 -1.60 -24.83
C ASN A 54 49.21 -0.09 -25.04
N PHE A 55 48.04 0.43 -24.67
CA PHE A 55 47.77 1.86 -24.65
C PHE A 55 47.97 2.43 -23.24
N HIS A 56 48.34 3.72 -23.19
CA HIS A 56 48.41 4.45 -21.95
C HIS A 56 47.00 4.83 -21.49
N TYR A 57 46.76 4.80 -20.17
CA TYR A 57 45.46 5.16 -19.60
C TYR A 57 45.02 6.56 -20.02
N GLN A 58 45.95 7.51 -20.07
CA GLN A 58 45.69 8.90 -20.48
C GLN A 58 45.18 9.02 -21.92
N SER A 59 45.45 8.03 -22.77
CA SER A 59 44.98 8.01 -24.16
C SER A 59 43.56 7.45 -24.31
N ILE A 60 43.09 6.66 -23.33
CA ILE A 60 41.79 5.98 -23.38
C ILE A 60 40.77 6.68 -22.47
N ALA A 61 41.21 7.17 -21.31
CA ALA A 61 40.33 7.74 -20.31
C ALA A 61 39.44 8.87 -20.85
N PRO A 62 39.95 9.85 -21.62
CA PRO A 62 39.09 10.92 -22.15
C PRO A 62 37.96 10.40 -23.05
N ILE A 63 38.22 9.33 -23.82
CA ILE A 63 37.23 8.69 -24.68
C ILE A 63 36.20 7.92 -23.85
N TYR A 64 36.69 7.15 -22.88
CA TYR A 64 35.84 6.32 -22.02
C TYR A 64 34.90 7.18 -21.18
N GLU A 65 35.42 8.20 -20.48
CA GLU A 65 34.58 9.04 -19.63
C GLU A 65 33.54 9.82 -20.46
N ALA A 66 33.93 10.39 -21.61
CA ALA A 66 33.00 11.13 -22.47
C ALA A 66 31.88 10.23 -23.03
N LEU A 67 32.22 9.01 -23.47
CA LEU A 67 31.22 8.09 -24.01
C LEU A 67 30.33 7.45 -22.93
N ILE A 68 30.86 7.21 -21.73
CA ILE A 68 30.06 6.70 -20.61
C ILE A 68 29.14 7.79 -20.06
N ASP A 69 29.54 9.05 -20.04
CA ASP A 69 28.65 10.13 -19.62
C ASP A 69 27.45 10.28 -20.57
N VAL A 70 27.66 10.11 -21.87
CA VAL A 70 26.62 10.26 -22.89
C VAL A 70 25.76 9.00 -23.06
N TYR A 71 26.37 7.81 -22.96
CA TYR A 71 25.73 6.53 -23.32
C TYR A 71 25.79 5.45 -22.21
N GLY A 72 26.35 5.77 -21.04
CA GLY A 72 26.68 4.79 -20.00
C GLY A 72 25.48 4.05 -19.40
N ASP A 73 24.27 4.58 -19.55
CA ASP A 73 23.05 3.94 -19.06
C ASP A 73 22.71 2.64 -19.81
N ASP A 74 23.13 2.52 -21.08
CA ASP A 74 22.87 1.36 -21.95
C ASP A 74 23.96 0.27 -21.85
N TYR A 75 25.11 0.59 -21.25
CA TYR A 75 26.28 -0.31 -21.11
C TYR A 75 26.49 -0.84 -19.70
N SER A 76 25.45 -0.75 -18.88
CA SER A 76 25.43 -1.44 -17.60
C SER A 76 25.55 -2.95 -17.83
N SER A 77 26.43 -3.61 -17.06
CA SER A 77 26.67 -5.06 -17.12
C SER A 77 25.35 -5.85 -17.18
N ASP A 78 25.32 -6.99 -17.88
CA ASP A 78 24.15 -7.88 -17.96
C ASP A 78 23.46 -8.11 -16.60
N ASP A 79 24.25 -8.15 -15.52
CA ASP A 79 23.77 -8.24 -14.14
C ASP A 79 22.90 -7.04 -13.72
N VAL A 80 23.26 -5.83 -14.12
CA VAL A 80 22.49 -4.61 -13.84
C VAL A 80 21.19 -4.57 -14.64
N MET A 81 21.20 -5.06 -15.88
CA MET A 81 19.98 -5.20 -16.67
C MET A 81 19.03 -6.24 -16.06
N ALA A 82 19.57 -7.37 -15.60
CA ALA A 82 18.81 -8.36 -14.85
C ALA A 82 18.21 -7.78 -13.56
N LEU A 83 18.98 -7.00 -12.81
CA LEU A 83 18.50 -6.32 -11.60
C LEU A 83 17.40 -5.29 -11.89
N LYS A 84 17.55 -4.47 -12.95
CA LYS A 84 16.51 -3.53 -13.41
C LYS A 84 15.21 -4.28 -13.75
N GLN A 85 15.32 -5.41 -14.45
CA GLN A 85 14.16 -6.23 -14.80
C GLN A 85 13.49 -6.85 -13.56
N MET A 86 14.28 -7.41 -12.64
CA MET A 86 13.77 -7.92 -11.36
C MET A 86 13.06 -6.83 -10.55
N LEU A 87 13.63 -5.62 -10.49
CA LEU A 87 13.02 -4.49 -9.79
C LEU A 87 11.65 -4.12 -10.40
N LYS A 88 11.58 -4.08 -11.73
CA LYS A 88 10.33 -3.81 -12.46
C LYS A 88 9.25 -4.85 -12.16
N ASP A 89 9.62 -6.13 -12.14
CA ASP A 89 8.69 -7.22 -11.83
C ASP A 89 8.26 -7.19 -10.36
N ARG A 90 9.15 -6.84 -9.44
CA ARG A 90 8.80 -6.61 -8.02
C ARG A 90 7.85 -5.43 -7.84
N ASN A 91 8.06 -4.33 -8.55
CA ASN A 91 7.16 -3.18 -8.47
C ASN A 91 5.74 -3.54 -8.93
N ARG A 92 5.61 -4.30 -10.03
CA ARG A 92 4.30 -4.82 -10.45
C ARG A 92 3.62 -5.70 -9.39
N GLN A 93 4.39 -6.58 -8.74
CA GLN A 93 3.86 -7.39 -7.64
C GLN A 93 3.38 -6.53 -6.46
N ILE A 94 4.09 -5.45 -6.15
CA ILE A 94 3.70 -4.51 -5.11
C ILE A 94 2.40 -3.80 -5.49
N ASP A 95 2.28 -3.33 -6.73
CA ASP A 95 1.06 -2.68 -7.22
C ASP A 95 -0.16 -3.61 -7.13
N ASP A 96 -0.02 -4.88 -7.56
CA ASP A 96 -1.08 -5.88 -7.45
C ASP A 96 -1.49 -6.15 -6.00
N LEU A 97 -0.53 -6.16 -5.06
CA LEU A 97 -0.80 -6.33 -3.64
C LEU A 97 -1.49 -5.12 -3.03
N LEU A 98 -1.15 -3.90 -3.47
CA LEU A 98 -1.82 -2.67 -3.03
C LEU A 98 -3.29 -2.69 -3.43
N VAL A 99 -3.60 -3.04 -4.68
CA VAL A 99 -4.99 -3.17 -5.15
C VAL A 99 -5.77 -4.22 -4.33
N GLN A 100 -5.15 -5.34 -3.99
CA GLN A 100 -5.79 -6.36 -3.14
C GLN A 100 -6.02 -5.86 -1.71
N LEU A 101 -5.10 -5.08 -1.15
CA LEU A 101 -5.25 -4.49 0.19
C LEU A 101 -6.37 -3.46 0.22
N GLU A 102 -6.44 -2.57 -0.77
CA GLU A 102 -7.53 -1.58 -0.91
C GLU A 102 -8.89 -2.28 -1.01
N SER A 103 -9.01 -3.33 -1.83
CA SER A 103 -10.24 -4.11 -1.96
C SER A 103 -10.67 -4.78 -0.64
N LYS A 104 -9.71 -5.31 0.13
CA LYS A 104 -10.00 -5.89 1.46
C LYS A 104 -10.39 -4.81 2.47
N GLN A 105 -9.77 -3.64 2.40
CA GLN A 105 -10.13 -2.51 3.26
C GLN A 105 -11.58 -2.09 3.01
N ASP A 106 -11.99 -1.95 1.76
CA ASP A 106 -13.39 -1.66 1.39
C ASP A 106 -14.37 -2.73 1.91
N GLU A 107 -13.98 -4.01 1.86
CA GLU A 107 -14.79 -5.10 2.41
C GLU A 107 -14.95 -4.98 3.93
N PHE A 108 -13.86 -4.68 4.65
CA PHE A 108 -13.89 -4.48 6.09
C PHE A 108 -14.74 -3.27 6.49
N ASP A 109 -14.63 -2.16 5.77
CA ASP A 109 -15.41 -0.94 6.04
C ASP A 109 -16.92 -1.19 5.86
N LYS A 110 -17.31 -1.90 4.79
CA LYS A 110 -18.71 -2.32 4.59
C LYS A 110 -19.20 -3.20 5.74
N ARG A 111 -18.38 -4.17 6.16
CA ARG A 111 -18.73 -5.08 7.24
C ARG A 111 -18.84 -4.37 8.59
N LEU A 112 -17.97 -3.39 8.84
CA LEU A 112 -18.00 -2.55 10.02
C LEU A 112 -19.30 -1.73 10.08
N SER A 113 -19.69 -1.11 8.96
CA SER A 113 -20.96 -0.36 8.85
C SER A 113 -22.17 -1.23 9.22
N VAL A 114 -22.24 -2.47 8.73
CA VAL A 114 -23.32 -3.41 9.07
C VAL A 114 -23.33 -3.73 10.57
N TYR A 115 -22.17 -3.92 11.20
CA TYR A 115 -22.10 -4.16 12.63
C TYR A 115 -22.53 -2.95 13.45
N GLU A 116 -22.18 -1.74 13.03
CA GLU A 116 -22.61 -0.50 13.69
C GLU A 116 -24.13 -0.31 13.61
N GLU A 117 -24.75 -0.58 12.46
CA GLU A 117 -26.20 -0.54 12.31
C GLU A 117 -26.90 -1.55 13.22
N ARG A 118 -26.39 -2.78 13.28
CA ARG A 118 -26.90 -3.82 14.18
C ARG A 118 -26.74 -3.40 15.64
N ARG A 119 -25.62 -2.80 16.02
CA ARG A 119 -25.40 -2.29 17.38
C ARG A 119 -26.45 -1.24 17.74
N LYS A 120 -26.69 -0.27 16.86
CA LYS A 120 -27.72 0.76 17.07
C LYS A 120 -29.13 0.17 17.17
N ALA A 121 -29.44 -0.86 16.39
CA ALA A 121 -30.72 -1.55 16.48
C ALA A 121 -30.89 -2.25 17.83
N TYR A 122 -29.85 -2.91 18.34
CA TYR A 122 -29.88 -3.53 19.67
C TYR A 122 -29.98 -2.48 20.78
N GLU A 123 -29.23 -1.38 20.72
CA GLU A 123 -29.33 -0.27 21.68
C GLU A 123 -30.77 0.27 21.78
N ARG A 124 -31.44 0.45 20.64
CA ARG A 124 -32.86 0.88 20.62
C ARG A 124 -33.80 -0.17 21.24
N SER A 125 -33.58 -1.44 20.94
CA SER A 125 -34.38 -2.54 21.48
C SER A 125 -34.24 -2.63 23.00
N ILE A 126 -33.01 -2.54 23.51
CA ILE A 126 -32.72 -2.52 24.95
C ILE A 126 -33.43 -1.34 25.61
N SER A 127 -33.30 -0.13 25.05
CA SER A 127 -33.97 1.05 25.61
C SER A 127 -35.51 0.94 25.63
N LEU A 128 -36.10 0.25 24.65
CA LEU A 128 -37.54 -0.02 24.66
C LEU A 128 -37.92 -1.01 25.78
N LEU A 129 -37.15 -2.08 25.93
CA LEU A 129 -37.38 -3.09 26.96
C LEU A 129 -37.21 -2.50 28.37
N GLU A 130 -36.22 -1.64 28.59
CA GLU A 130 -36.04 -0.92 29.87
C GLU A 130 -37.28 -0.09 30.21
N LYS A 131 -37.84 0.65 29.25
CA LYS A 131 -39.08 1.42 29.46
C LYS A 131 -40.28 0.54 29.78
N GLN A 132 -40.38 -0.64 29.15
CA GLN A 132 -41.44 -1.59 29.43
C GLN A 132 -41.32 -2.20 30.82
N LEU A 133 -40.09 -2.50 31.26
CA LEU A 133 -39.81 -2.94 32.63
C LEU A 133 -40.20 -1.87 33.65
N ASP A 134 -39.79 -0.62 33.44
CA ASP A 134 -40.17 0.50 34.32
C ASP A 134 -41.69 0.67 34.44
N GLN A 135 -42.43 0.46 33.35
CA GLN A 135 -43.90 0.52 33.37
C GLN A 135 -44.50 -0.65 34.16
N LEU A 136 -43.94 -1.85 33.99
CA LEU A 136 -44.40 -3.05 34.71
C LEU A 136 -44.16 -2.89 36.21
N ASP A 137 -43.00 -2.38 36.62
CA ASP A 137 -42.64 -2.14 38.02
C ASP A 137 -43.61 -1.15 38.68
N ARG A 138 -44.00 -0.08 37.97
CA ARG A 138 -45.02 0.87 38.46
C ARG A 138 -46.38 0.21 38.63
N LEU A 139 -46.81 -0.60 37.67
CA LEU A 139 -48.10 -1.31 37.74
C LEU A 139 -48.13 -2.31 38.90
N LEU A 140 -47.02 -3.02 39.14
CA LEU A 140 -46.87 -3.91 40.27
C LEU A 140 -46.93 -3.15 41.59
N PHE A 141 -46.20 -2.03 41.70
CA PHE A 141 -46.23 -1.18 42.88
C PHE A 141 -47.65 -0.64 43.18
N ASP A 142 -48.36 -0.15 42.17
CA ASP A 142 -49.73 0.34 42.33
C ASP A 142 -50.68 -0.77 42.75
N ARG A 143 -50.53 -1.97 42.17
CA ARG A 143 -51.31 -3.15 42.55
C ARG A 143 -51.07 -3.55 44.00
N ASP A 144 -49.82 -3.65 44.42
CA ASP A 144 -49.45 -4.00 45.79
C ASP A 144 -50.01 -2.98 46.78
N ARG A 145 -49.95 -1.69 46.44
CA ARG A 145 -50.56 -0.63 47.23
C ARG A 145 -52.08 -0.78 47.35
N MET A 146 -52.78 -1.07 46.25
CA MET A 146 -54.24 -1.29 46.29
C MET A 146 -54.62 -2.52 47.12
N LEU A 147 -53.86 -3.61 47.01
CA LEU A 147 -54.07 -4.81 47.81
C LEU A 147 -53.89 -4.53 49.30
N GLN A 148 -52.86 -3.76 49.68
CA GLN A 148 -52.66 -3.34 51.06
C GLN A 148 -53.84 -2.50 51.58
N GLN A 149 -54.32 -1.52 50.79
CA GLN A 149 -55.48 -0.71 51.17
C GLN A 149 -56.75 -1.54 51.36
N LEU A 150 -56.99 -2.52 50.47
CA LEU A 150 -58.13 -3.44 50.60
C LEU A 150 -58.01 -4.31 51.84
N LEU A 151 -56.81 -4.82 52.14
CA LEU A 151 -56.55 -5.60 53.34
C LEU A 151 -56.80 -4.78 54.60
N ASP A 152 -56.29 -3.54 54.64
CA ASP A 152 -56.47 -2.63 55.77
C ASP A 152 -57.97 -2.32 55.99
N ALA A 153 -58.72 -2.06 54.92
CA ALA A 153 -60.16 -1.83 54.99
C ALA A 153 -60.94 -3.06 55.47
N TYR A 154 -60.56 -4.26 55.01
CA TYR A 154 -61.16 -5.52 55.46
C TYR A 154 -60.94 -5.76 56.95
N LEU A 155 -59.72 -5.50 57.44
CA LEU A 155 -59.38 -5.62 58.86
C LEU A 155 -60.12 -4.57 59.71
N GLN A 156 -60.26 -3.33 59.23
CA GLN A 156 -61.03 -2.29 59.91
C GLN A 156 -62.53 -2.62 60.03
N ASN A 157 -63.11 -3.33 59.06
CA ASN A 157 -64.51 -3.76 59.08
C ASN A 157 -64.74 -5.10 59.80
N GLY A 158 -63.78 -5.58 60.61
CA GLY A 158 -63.94 -6.77 61.44
C GLY A 158 -64.00 -8.10 60.66
N GLY A 159 -63.54 -8.12 59.40
CA GLY A 159 -63.48 -9.34 58.59
C GLY A 159 -64.82 -9.86 58.08
N ALA A 160 -65.89 -9.05 58.10
CA ALA A 160 -67.18 -9.44 57.53
C ALA A 160 -67.26 -9.10 56.04
N MET A 161 -67.41 -10.11 55.17
CA MET A 161 -67.76 -9.91 53.76
C MET A 161 -69.13 -9.24 53.64
N PRO A 162 -69.34 -8.30 52.69
CA PRO A 162 -70.67 -7.76 52.44
C PRO A 162 -71.58 -8.90 51.97
N SER A 163 -72.59 -9.23 52.79
CA SER A 163 -73.61 -10.22 52.45
C SER A 163 -74.38 -9.72 51.22
N ALA A 164 -74.39 -10.52 50.16
CA ALA A 164 -75.23 -10.26 48.99
C ALA A 164 -76.69 -10.21 49.47
N ALA A 165 -77.25 -9.00 49.52
CA ALA A 165 -78.66 -8.79 49.86
C ALA A 165 -79.51 -9.64 48.91
N GLY A 166 -80.21 -10.62 49.48
CA GLY A 166 -81.18 -11.42 48.77
C GLY A 166 -82.30 -10.53 48.25
N ASN A 167 -82.48 -10.50 46.94
CA ASN A 167 -83.76 -10.10 46.36
C ASN A 167 -84.79 -11.18 46.71
N SER A 168 -85.50 -11.00 47.84
CA SER A 168 -86.78 -11.65 48.05
C SER A 168 -87.85 -10.79 47.38
N VAL A 169 -88.35 -11.29 46.26
CA VAL A 169 -89.57 -10.80 45.59
C VAL A 169 -90.76 -11.32 46.40
N ASP A 170 -91.57 -10.41 46.93
CA ASP A 170 -92.96 -10.71 47.37
C ASP A 170 -93.90 -10.73 46.14
#